data_AF-A0A8D5ZHP4-F1
#
_entry.id   AF-A0A8D5ZHP4-F1
#
_cell.length_a   1.000
_cell.length_b   1.000
_cell.length_c   1.000
_cell.angle_alpha   90.00
_cell.angle_beta   90.00
_cell.angle_gamma   90.00
#
_symmetry.space_group_name_H-M   'P 1'
#
loop_
_entity.id
_entity.type
_entity.pdbx_description
1 polymer ?
#
loop_
_entity_poly.entity_id
_entity_poly.type
_entity_poly.pdbx_seq_one_letter_code
_entity_poly.pdbx_strand_id
1 'polypeptide(L)'
;MEKTFQMDNVDVYTIHDRLVGELQNNGFEIHRDEPRDNGFKIFVRRGEEHGEVELFNDWGTVRLITHGALEWELMNIAEPVVNQGTVAPYQRPVQTPPQLTQQQSPPMQYPPTQQPPFPQQPYQPQQQIQRPPMPPQVQPPPQVPQTLQPQVQQPYQPTPQGGSPEHTQLVNVLVQSGYQIEVNTVNGQVFFIRGRKGNYVIDIEGRSQP
;
A
#
# COMPACT_ATOMS: atom_id res chain seq x y z
N MET A 1 14.76 18.65 0.41
CA MET A 1 14.20 19.08 1.71
C MET A 1 13.32 17.98 2.30
N GLU A 2 13.11 17.94 3.62
CA GLU A 2 12.21 16.97 4.27
C GLU A 2 11.27 17.69 5.24
N LYS A 3 10.02 17.25 5.30
CA LYS A 3 9.02 17.69 6.27
C LYS A 3 8.17 16.55 6.77
N THR A 4 7.89 16.56 8.06
CA THR A 4 7.14 15.52 8.75
C THR A 4 5.84 16.10 9.32
N PHE A 5 4.73 15.42 9.09
CA PHE A 5 3.39 15.80 9.53
C PHE A 5 2.86 14.74 10.48
N GLN A 6 2.32 15.15 11.64
CA GLN A 6 1.52 14.27 12.48
C GLN A 6 0.09 14.26 11.93
N MET A 7 -0.28 13.17 11.28
CA MET A 7 -1.57 13.03 10.61
C MET A 7 -2.04 11.58 10.69
N ASP A 8 -3.24 11.41 11.24
CA ASP A 8 -3.91 10.11 11.32
C ASP A 8 -4.90 9.93 10.17
N ASN A 9 -5.07 8.68 9.71
CA ASN A 9 -6.02 8.28 8.66
C ASN A 9 -5.82 9.04 7.32
N VAL A 10 -4.57 9.13 6.86
CA VAL A 10 -4.22 9.81 5.61
C VAL A 10 -4.51 8.93 4.40
N ASP A 11 -5.20 9.48 3.41
CA ASP A 11 -5.41 8.84 2.11
C ASP A 11 -4.28 9.23 1.14
N VAL A 12 -3.27 8.38 1.07
CA VAL A 12 -2.08 8.56 0.23
C VAL A 12 -2.43 8.63 -1.27
N TYR A 13 -3.44 7.88 -1.72
CA TYR A 13 -3.84 7.87 -3.12
C TYR A 13 -4.52 9.19 -3.51
N THR A 14 -5.40 9.70 -2.65
CA THR A 14 -6.02 11.01 -2.87
C THR A 14 -4.98 12.14 -2.86
N ILE A 15 -3.98 12.07 -1.97
CA ILE A 15 -2.86 13.02 -1.97
C ILE A 15 -2.07 12.92 -3.28
N HIS A 16 -1.76 11.71 -3.73
CA HIS A 16 -1.03 11.46 -4.97
C HIS A 16 -1.73 12.09 -6.17
N ASP A 17 -3.01 11.78 -6.38
CA ASP A 17 -3.79 12.29 -7.52
C ASP A 17 -3.84 13.83 -7.53
N ARG A 18 -4.05 14.44 -6.36
CA ARG A 18 -4.05 15.91 -6.23
C ARG A 18 -2.67 16.49 -6.51
N LEU A 19 -1.61 15.87 -5.99
CA LEU A 19 -0.26 16.34 -6.16
C LEU A 19 0.16 16.29 -7.63
N VAL A 20 -0.16 15.21 -8.35
CA VAL A 20 0.08 15.11 -9.79
C VAL A 20 -0.64 16.24 -10.54
N GLY A 21 -1.91 16.51 -10.20
CA GLY A 21 -2.67 17.63 -10.78
C GLY A 21 -2.02 18.99 -10.51
N GLU A 22 -1.62 19.26 -9.27
CA GLU A 22 -0.96 20.52 -8.89
C GLU A 22 0.39 20.69 -9.60
N LEU A 23 1.20 19.64 -9.69
CA LEU A 23 2.47 19.67 -10.41
C LEU A 23 2.27 20.01 -11.90
N GLN A 24 1.31 19.35 -12.56
CA GLN A 24 0.99 19.63 -13.96
C GLN A 24 0.46 21.05 -14.17
N ASN A 25 -0.40 21.54 -13.26
CA ASN A 25 -0.92 22.91 -13.28
C ASN A 25 0.18 23.97 -13.14
N ASN A 26 1.26 23.64 -12.43
CA ASN A 26 2.44 24.50 -12.26
C ASN A 26 3.48 24.31 -13.39
N GLY A 27 3.14 23.59 -14.45
CA GLY A 27 3.99 23.43 -15.64
C GLY A 27 5.10 22.39 -15.48
N PHE A 28 5.01 21.51 -14.49
CA PHE A 28 5.92 20.36 -14.37
C PHE A 28 5.45 19.20 -15.25
N GLU A 29 6.42 18.53 -15.86
CA GLU A 29 6.18 17.29 -16.59
C GLU A 29 6.55 16.10 -15.69
N ILE A 30 5.62 15.16 -15.54
CA ILE A 30 5.85 13.92 -14.80
C ILE A 30 6.68 12.99 -15.69
N HIS A 31 7.94 12.78 -15.33
CA HIS A 31 8.83 11.87 -16.05
C HIS A 31 8.56 10.42 -15.63
N ARG A 32 8.44 10.18 -14.33
CA ARG A 32 8.20 8.85 -13.79
C ARG A 32 7.37 8.94 -12.50
N ASP A 33 6.49 7.98 -12.32
CA ASP A 33 5.67 7.82 -11.13
C ASP A 33 5.85 6.38 -10.60
N GLU A 34 6.32 6.26 -9.37
CA GLU A 34 6.64 5.01 -8.70
C GLU A 34 5.78 4.85 -7.43
N PRO A 35 4.67 4.09 -7.48
CA PRO A 35 3.91 3.76 -6.28
C PRO A 35 4.74 2.88 -5.34
N ARG A 36 4.54 3.04 -4.03
CA ARG A 36 5.21 2.26 -2.97
C ARG A 36 4.17 1.72 -1.98
N ASP A 37 4.55 0.72 -1.20
CA ASP A 37 3.63 0.03 -0.26
C ASP A 37 2.98 1.00 0.74
N ASN A 38 3.69 2.03 1.18
CA ASN A 38 3.24 3.03 2.15
C ASN A 38 3.31 4.46 1.61
N GLY A 39 3.34 4.66 0.30
CA GLY A 39 3.73 5.95 -0.25
C GLY A 39 3.85 5.98 -1.76
N PHE A 40 4.56 6.99 -2.25
CA PHE A 40 4.89 7.10 -3.67
C PHE A 40 6.14 7.95 -3.88
N LYS A 41 6.72 7.84 -5.08
CA LYS A 41 7.81 8.69 -5.55
C LYS A 41 7.50 9.19 -6.96
N ILE A 42 7.53 10.50 -7.15
CA ILE A 42 7.28 11.16 -8.43
C ILE A 42 8.55 11.88 -8.87
N PHE A 43 9.02 11.59 -10.08
CA PHE A 43 10.09 12.30 -10.75
C PHE A 43 9.49 13.30 -11.72
N VAL A 44 9.89 14.57 -11.56
CA VAL A 44 9.39 15.66 -12.38
C VAL A 44 10.52 16.38 -13.10
N ARG A 45 10.17 17.05 -14.19
CA ARG A 45 11.06 17.97 -14.90
C ARG A 45 10.33 19.26 -15.25
N ARG A 46 11.09 20.35 -15.33
CA ARG A 46 10.62 21.62 -15.90
C ARG A 46 11.74 22.22 -16.71
N GLY A 47 11.63 22.13 -18.04
CA GLY A 47 12.75 22.43 -18.94
C GLY A 47 13.90 21.44 -18.71
N GLU A 48 15.09 21.96 -18.37
CA GLU A 48 16.29 21.16 -18.08
C GLU A 48 16.42 20.77 -16.60
N GLU A 49 15.59 21.35 -15.73
CA GLU A 49 15.65 21.11 -14.29
C GLU A 49 14.89 19.84 -13.92
N HIS A 50 15.48 19.06 -13.02
CA HIS A 50 14.91 17.82 -12.51
C HIS A 50 14.65 17.94 -11.01
N GLY A 51 13.57 17.30 -10.57
CA GLY A 51 13.24 17.18 -9.16
C GLY A 51 12.47 15.90 -8.86
N GLU A 52 12.40 15.60 -7.58
CA GLU A 52 11.76 14.38 -7.08
C GLU A 52 10.91 14.75 -5.87
N VAL A 53 9.73 14.13 -5.76
CA VAL A 53 8.85 14.23 -4.61
C VAL A 53 8.55 12.82 -4.12
N GLU A 54 8.87 12.56 -2.86
CA GLU A 54 8.59 11.31 -2.18
C GLU A 54 7.65 11.56 -1.01
N LEU A 55 6.66 10.71 -0.86
CA LEU A 55 5.76 10.73 0.27
C LEU A 55 5.68 9.35 0.90
N PHE A 56 5.82 9.30 2.22
CA PHE A 56 5.72 8.09 3.03
C PHE A 56 4.69 8.30 4.14
N ASN A 57 3.85 7.30 4.36
CA ASN A 57 2.95 7.23 5.49
C ASN A 57 3.43 6.15 6.46
N ASP A 58 3.91 6.59 7.61
CA ASP A 58 4.43 5.77 8.70
C ASP A 58 3.56 5.98 9.94
N TRP A 59 2.56 5.12 10.12
CA TRP A 59 1.70 5.00 11.32
C TRP A 59 1.53 6.28 12.16
N GLY A 60 0.65 7.19 11.71
CA GLY A 60 0.35 8.46 12.38
C GLY A 60 1.28 9.60 11.99
N THR A 61 2.25 9.33 11.12
CA THR A 61 3.19 10.31 10.59
C THR A 61 3.26 10.22 9.08
N VAL A 62 3.19 11.37 8.40
CA VAL A 62 3.48 11.46 6.97
C VAL A 62 4.82 12.19 6.79
N ARG A 63 5.74 11.60 6.03
CA ARG A 63 7.00 12.23 5.63
C ARG A 63 6.93 12.63 4.16
N LEU A 64 7.16 13.90 3.90
CA LEU A 64 7.30 14.47 2.57
C LEU A 64 8.77 14.84 2.35
N ILE A 65 9.35 14.33 1.28
CA ILE A 65 10.74 14.56 0.93
C ILE A 65 10.79 15.07 -0.50
N THR A 66 11.54 16.14 -0.73
CA THR A 66 11.81 16.68 -2.06
C THR A 66 13.30 16.67 -2.35
N HIS A 67 13.68 16.41 -3.60
CA HIS A 67 15.07 16.39 -4.03
C HIS A 67 15.26 17.08 -5.38
N GLY A 68 16.52 17.39 -5.71
CA GLY A 68 16.92 17.97 -6.99
C GLY A 68 16.97 19.50 -7.01
N ALA A 69 17.14 20.06 -8.20
CA ALA A 69 17.21 21.50 -8.42
C ALA A 69 15.89 22.22 -8.08
N LEU A 70 14.78 21.49 -8.20
CA LEU A 70 13.42 21.99 -7.98
C LEU A 70 12.93 21.77 -6.54
N GLU A 71 13.78 21.33 -5.61
CA GLU A 71 13.35 20.84 -4.29
C GLU A 71 12.51 21.85 -3.48
N TRP A 72 12.82 23.15 -3.58
CA TRP A 72 12.13 24.20 -2.84
C TRP A 72 10.73 24.47 -3.39
N GLU A 73 10.60 24.54 -4.71
CA GLU A 73 9.31 24.75 -5.37
C GLU A 73 8.39 23.55 -5.19
N LEU A 74 8.96 22.34 -5.31
CA LEU A 74 8.23 21.10 -5.07
C LEU A 74 7.73 21.01 -3.64
N MET A 75 8.51 21.47 -2.65
CA MET A 75 8.06 21.49 -1.27
C MET A 75 6.88 22.46 -1.09
N ASN A 76 6.94 23.65 -1.70
CA ASN A 76 5.87 24.64 -1.62
C ASN A 76 4.56 24.19 -2.30
N ILE A 77 4.65 23.35 -3.33
CA ILE A 77 3.49 22.76 -4.00
C ILE A 77 2.95 21.56 -3.21
N ALA A 78 3.83 20.68 -2.76
CA ALA A 78 3.42 19.42 -2.14
C ALA A 78 2.91 19.59 -0.71
N GLU A 79 3.51 20.46 0.09
CA GLU A 79 3.10 20.70 1.47
C GLU A 79 1.59 21.02 1.64
N PRO A 80 0.99 21.98 0.91
CA PRO A 80 -0.44 22.28 1.07
C PRO A 80 -1.33 21.11 0.66
N VAL A 81 -0.91 20.31 -0.33
CA VAL A 81 -1.65 19.11 -0.76
C VAL A 81 -1.68 18.07 0.36
N VAL A 82 -0.54 17.83 1.01
CA VAL A 82 -0.44 16.90 2.15
C VAL A 82 -1.27 17.40 3.34
N ASN A 83 -1.20 18.70 3.66
CA ASN A 83 -2.01 19.29 4.74
C ASN A 83 -3.53 19.14 4.52
N GLN A 84 -3.97 19.10 3.26
CA GLN A 84 -5.38 18.88 2.89
C GLN A 84 -5.77 17.40 2.75
N GLY A 85 -4.81 16.48 2.92
CA GLY A 85 -5.00 15.04 2.78
C GLY A 85 -5.69 14.36 3.97
N THR A 86 -6.14 15.13 4.96
CA THR A 86 -7.05 14.60 5.99
C THR A 86 -8.43 14.45 5.37
N VAL A 87 -8.95 13.22 5.37
CA VAL A 87 -10.35 12.98 5.08
C VAL A 87 -11.19 13.77 6.08
N ALA A 88 -11.93 14.77 5.59
CA ALA A 88 -13.04 15.33 6.34
C ALA A 88 -13.93 14.16 6.80
N PRO A 89 -14.40 14.13 8.05
CA PRO A 89 -15.33 13.09 8.47
C PRO A 89 -16.49 13.08 7.48
N TYR A 90 -16.79 11.91 6.93
CA TYR A 90 -17.91 11.67 6.01
C TYR A 90 -19.20 12.30 6.58
N GLN A 91 -19.46 13.56 6.25
CA GLN A 91 -20.81 14.10 6.30
C GLN A 91 -21.48 13.48 5.09
N ARG A 92 -22.35 12.50 5.32
CA ARG A 92 -23.26 12.02 4.29
C ARG A 92 -23.93 13.28 3.72
N PRO A 93 -23.84 13.56 2.41
CA PRO A 93 -24.69 14.56 1.83
C PRO A 93 -26.12 14.07 2.06
N VAL A 94 -26.87 14.79 2.88
CA VAL A 94 -28.32 14.65 2.95
C VAL A 94 -28.79 14.95 1.54
N GLN A 95 -29.21 13.91 0.82
CA GLN A 95 -29.88 14.04 -0.46
C GLN A 95 -31.16 14.82 -0.22
N THR A 96 -31.11 16.14 -0.39
CA THR A 96 -32.31 16.89 -0.73
C THR A 96 -32.72 16.45 -2.13
N PRO A 97 -33.95 15.94 -2.33
CA PRO A 97 -34.40 15.53 -3.65
C PRO A 97 -34.38 16.76 -4.60
N PRO A 98 -33.81 16.63 -5.81
CA PRO A 98 -33.83 17.72 -6.77
C PRO A 98 -35.26 18.00 -7.22
N GLN A 99 -35.69 19.26 -7.10
CA GLN A 99 -36.86 19.76 -7.82
C GLN A 99 -36.56 19.72 -9.32
N LEU A 100 -37.44 19.04 -10.06
CA LEU A 100 -37.45 18.99 -11.52
C LEU A 100 -37.83 20.35 -12.11
N THR A 101 -36.84 21.16 -12.48
CA THR A 101 -37.03 22.21 -13.49
C THR A 101 -36.83 21.58 -14.87
N GLN A 102 -37.94 21.35 -15.59
CA GLN A 102 -37.94 20.99 -17.00
C GLN A 102 -37.16 22.03 -17.81
N GLN A 103 -36.05 21.61 -18.40
CA GLN A 103 -35.39 22.37 -19.48
C GLN A 103 -35.35 21.48 -20.72
N GLN A 104 -36.14 21.87 -21.72
CA GLN A 104 -36.23 21.22 -23.02
C GLN A 104 -34.88 21.30 -23.74
N SER A 105 -34.38 20.16 -24.22
CA SER A 105 -33.24 20.08 -25.13
C SER A 105 -33.74 19.68 -26.54
N PRO A 106 -33.25 20.30 -27.64
CA PRO A 106 -33.59 19.92 -29.01
C PRO A 106 -32.92 18.59 -29.43
N PRO A 107 -33.45 17.90 -30.47
CA PRO A 107 -32.97 16.58 -30.87
C PRO A 107 -31.63 16.67 -31.63
N MET A 108 -30.59 15.99 -31.12
CA MET A 108 -29.38 15.72 -31.88
C MET A 108 -29.57 14.46 -32.75
N GLN A 109 -29.32 14.61 -34.05
CA GLN A 109 -29.14 13.52 -35.01
C GLN A 109 -27.79 12.82 -34.76
N TYR A 110 -27.82 11.49 -34.72
CA TYR A 110 -26.61 10.65 -34.72
C TYR A 110 -26.08 10.45 -36.15
N PRO A 111 -24.78 10.65 -36.41
CA PRO A 111 -24.10 9.96 -37.50
C PRO A 111 -23.65 8.55 -37.04
N PRO A 112 -23.65 7.54 -37.92
CA PRO A 112 -23.18 6.20 -37.59
C PRO A 112 -21.67 6.12 -37.77
N THR A 113 -20.93 5.68 -36.74
CA THR A 113 -19.50 5.38 -36.89
C THR A 113 -19.19 3.94 -36.49
N GLN A 114 -18.65 3.26 -37.49
CA GLN A 114 -18.24 1.87 -37.64
C GLN A 114 -17.36 1.35 -36.50
N GLN A 115 -17.60 0.09 -36.11
CA GLN A 115 -16.73 -0.70 -35.25
C GLN A 115 -15.41 -1.04 -35.98
N PRO A 116 -14.24 -0.95 -35.33
CA PRO A 116 -13.01 -1.52 -35.86
C PRO A 116 -12.96 -3.05 -35.64
N PRO A 117 -12.39 -3.82 -36.58
CA PRO A 117 -12.22 -5.27 -36.44
C PRO A 117 -11.09 -5.63 -35.46
N PHE A 118 -11.30 -6.68 -34.68
CA PHE A 118 -10.30 -7.30 -33.81
C PHE A 118 -9.20 -7.99 -34.65
N PRO A 119 -7.91 -7.67 -34.47
CA PRO A 119 -6.83 -8.50 -34.97
C PRO A 119 -6.63 -9.70 -34.05
N GLN A 120 -6.80 -10.90 -34.60
CA GLN A 120 -6.41 -12.16 -33.96
C GLN A 120 -4.88 -12.18 -33.78
N GLN A 121 -4.42 -12.43 -32.55
CA GLN A 121 -3.02 -12.78 -32.32
C GLN A 121 -2.81 -14.30 -32.47
N PRO A 122 -1.80 -14.75 -33.24
CA PRO A 122 -1.45 -16.15 -33.32
C PRO A 122 -0.65 -16.61 -32.10
N TYR A 123 -1.03 -17.76 -31.55
CA TYR A 123 -0.27 -18.53 -30.57
C TYR A 123 1.11 -18.90 -31.15
N GLN A 124 2.19 -18.58 -30.43
CA GLN A 124 3.51 -19.18 -30.68
C GLN A 124 3.76 -20.38 -29.75
N PRO A 125 4.29 -21.51 -30.27
CA PRO A 125 4.54 -22.71 -29.48
C PRO A 125 5.83 -22.63 -28.66
N GLN A 126 5.78 -23.28 -27.49
CA GLN A 126 6.90 -23.53 -26.57
C GLN A 126 8.05 -24.26 -27.28
N GLN A 127 9.28 -23.74 -27.16
CA GLN A 127 10.50 -24.49 -27.48
C GLN A 127 11.13 -25.04 -26.19
N GLN A 128 11.17 -26.37 -26.12
CA GLN A 128 11.93 -27.15 -25.15
C GLN A 128 13.43 -27.06 -25.48
N ILE A 129 14.26 -26.77 -24.48
CA ILE A 129 15.71 -27.01 -24.56
C ILE A 129 16.06 -28.17 -23.62
N GLN A 130 16.52 -29.24 -24.26
CA GLN A 130 17.06 -30.46 -23.68
C GLN A 130 18.47 -30.21 -23.13
N ARG A 131 18.83 -30.82 -21.99
CA ARG A 131 20.23 -31.04 -21.58
C ARG A 131 20.41 -32.50 -21.12
N PRO A 132 21.34 -33.28 -21.71
CA PRO A 132 21.78 -34.59 -21.20
C PRO A 132 23.17 -34.47 -20.52
N PRO A 133 23.84 -35.57 -20.12
CA PRO A 133 23.57 -36.44 -18.96
C PRO A 133 24.72 -36.44 -17.92
N MET A 134 24.51 -37.06 -16.75
CA MET A 134 25.51 -37.30 -15.69
C MET A 134 26.59 -38.34 -16.07
N PRO A 135 27.73 -38.37 -15.35
CA PRO A 135 28.46 -39.60 -15.03
C PRO A 135 28.54 -39.91 -13.51
N PRO A 136 28.95 -41.15 -13.12
CA PRO A 136 28.42 -41.84 -11.93
C PRO A 136 29.42 -42.21 -10.80
N GLN A 137 28.84 -42.54 -9.61
CA GLN A 137 29.26 -43.47 -8.53
C GLN A 137 30.56 -43.14 -7.73
N VAL A 138 30.74 -43.47 -6.42
CA VAL A 138 30.58 -44.76 -5.73
C VAL A 138 30.46 -44.59 -4.17
N GLN A 139 29.38 -45.13 -3.59
CA GLN A 139 29.17 -45.90 -2.32
C GLN A 139 29.58 -45.45 -0.87
N PRO A 140 28.93 -46.04 0.18
CA PRO A 140 28.72 -45.52 1.56
C PRO A 140 29.42 -46.39 2.66
N PRO A 141 28.86 -46.57 3.88
CA PRO A 141 28.81 -45.75 5.11
C PRO A 141 29.72 -46.33 6.25
N PRO A 142 29.72 -45.86 7.53
CA PRO A 142 28.74 -46.37 8.52
C PRO A 142 28.28 -45.40 9.65
N GLN A 143 27.00 -45.52 9.98
CA GLN A 143 26.34 -45.60 11.31
C GLN A 143 26.81 -44.80 12.55
N VAL A 144 25.89 -43.90 12.99
CA VAL A 144 25.30 -43.63 14.35
C VAL A 144 26.18 -43.11 15.51
N PRO A 145 25.62 -42.54 16.61
CA PRO A 145 24.28 -41.95 16.87
C PRO A 145 24.35 -40.52 17.50
N GLN A 146 23.18 -39.91 17.74
CA GLN A 146 22.86 -38.91 18.79
C GLN A 146 22.39 -37.53 18.33
N THR A 147 21.06 -37.42 18.29
CA THR A 147 20.26 -36.41 18.98
C THR A 147 20.75 -34.97 18.91
N LEU A 148 20.42 -34.29 17.81
CA LEU A 148 19.96 -32.92 17.91
C LEU A 148 18.53 -32.92 17.40
N GLN A 149 17.60 -33.04 18.35
CA GLN A 149 16.22 -32.63 18.14
C GLN A 149 16.27 -31.25 17.46
N PRO A 150 15.53 -30.99 16.38
CA PRO A 150 15.14 -29.62 16.12
C PRO A 150 14.30 -29.25 17.34
N GLN A 151 14.89 -28.46 18.25
CA GLN A 151 14.07 -27.63 19.13
C GLN A 151 13.23 -26.81 18.16
N VAL A 152 12.00 -27.30 17.95
CA VAL A 152 10.86 -26.46 17.65
C VAL A 152 10.94 -25.40 18.72
N GLN A 153 11.48 -24.24 18.35
CA GLN A 153 11.34 -23.03 19.15
C GLN A 153 9.82 -22.86 19.23
N GLN A 154 9.26 -23.29 20.35
CA GLN A 154 7.94 -22.83 20.75
C GLN A 154 8.01 -21.32 20.62
N PRO A 155 7.12 -20.69 19.84
CA PRO A 155 7.02 -19.25 19.88
C PRO A 155 6.81 -18.92 21.34
N TYR A 156 7.68 -18.07 21.89
CA TYR A 156 7.42 -17.40 23.16
C TYR A 156 5.97 -16.98 23.14
N GLN A 157 5.12 -17.61 23.95
CA GLN A 157 3.76 -17.12 24.14
C GLN A 157 3.93 -15.82 24.93
N PRO A 158 3.76 -14.65 24.31
CA PRO A 158 3.68 -13.43 25.07
C PRO A 158 2.31 -13.53 25.74
N THR A 159 2.28 -13.92 27.01
CA THR A 159 1.07 -13.69 27.80
C THR A 159 0.87 -12.17 27.74
N PRO A 160 -0.19 -11.65 27.10
CA PRO A 160 -0.30 -10.23 26.86
C PRO A 160 -0.52 -9.55 28.21
N GLN A 161 0.53 -8.98 28.80
CA GLN A 161 0.41 -8.07 29.92
C GLN A 161 -0.23 -6.79 29.40
N GLY A 162 -1.54 -6.65 29.59
CA GLY A 162 -2.28 -5.40 29.34
C GLY A 162 -3.30 -5.43 28.19
N GLY A 163 -3.83 -6.59 27.81
CA GLY A 163 -4.98 -6.68 26.88
C GLY A 163 -6.32 -6.88 27.61
N SER A 164 -7.43 -6.43 27.02
CA SER A 164 -8.77 -6.79 27.51
C SER A 164 -9.03 -8.30 27.33
N PRO A 165 -10.02 -8.88 28.03
CA PRO A 165 -10.41 -10.28 27.83
C PRO A 165 -10.75 -10.61 26.37
N GLU A 166 -11.39 -9.68 25.65
CA GLU A 166 -11.75 -9.84 24.24
C GLU A 166 -10.50 -9.93 23.35
N HIS A 167 -9.49 -9.10 23.61
CA HIS A 167 -8.22 -9.13 22.89
C HIS A 167 -7.48 -10.46 23.08
N THR A 168 -7.50 -10.98 24.31
CA THR A 168 -6.88 -12.27 24.63
C THR A 168 -7.58 -13.42 23.89
N GLN A 169 -8.92 -13.38 23.82
CA GLN A 169 -9.70 -14.36 23.05
C GLN A 169 -9.34 -14.32 21.56
N LEU A 170 -9.15 -13.12 21.00
CA LEU A 170 -8.82 -12.95 19.60
C LEU A 170 -7.43 -13.50 19.25
N VAL A 171 -6.43 -13.22 20.10
CA VAL A 171 -5.08 -13.79 19.98
C VAL A 171 -5.15 -15.32 20.02
N ASN A 172 -5.92 -15.89 20.96
CA ASN A 172 -6.05 -17.34 21.08
C ASN A 172 -6.63 -17.99 19.81
N VAL A 173 -7.63 -17.38 19.17
CA VAL A 173 -8.20 -17.87 17.91
C VAL A 173 -7.17 -17.84 16.78
N LEU A 174 -6.38 -16.77 16.68
CA LEU A 174 -5.37 -16.64 15.62
C LEU A 174 -4.21 -17.63 15.81
N VAL A 175 -3.76 -17.84 17.06
CA VAL A 175 -2.76 -18.88 17.39
C VAL A 175 -3.27 -20.28 17.05
N GLN A 176 -4.51 -20.62 17.43
CA GLN A 176 -5.13 -21.91 17.07
C GLN A 176 -5.25 -22.10 15.56
N SER A 177 -5.44 -21.00 14.83
CA SER A 177 -5.51 -20.98 13.37
C SER A 177 -4.14 -21.07 12.69
N GLY A 178 -3.05 -21.16 13.46
CA GLY A 178 -1.68 -21.34 12.99
C GLY A 178 -0.98 -20.04 12.57
N TYR A 179 -1.46 -18.88 13.04
CA TYR A 179 -0.76 -17.61 12.85
C TYR A 179 0.32 -17.43 13.91
N GLN A 180 1.48 -16.94 13.48
CA GLN A 180 2.50 -16.38 14.39
C GLN A 180 2.06 -14.98 14.77
N ILE A 181 1.92 -14.71 16.07
CA ILE A 181 1.34 -13.46 16.57
C ILE A 181 2.40 -12.60 17.20
N GLU A 182 2.42 -11.33 16.81
CA GLU A 182 3.06 -10.25 17.52
C GLU A 182 1.98 -9.36 18.16
N VAL A 183 2.11 -9.09 19.45
CA VAL A 183 1.16 -8.26 20.20
C VAL A 183 1.91 -7.04 20.72
N ASN A 184 1.50 -5.86 20.28
CA ASN A 184 2.04 -4.59 20.76
C ASN A 184 0.93 -3.80 21.44
N THR A 185 1.19 -3.37 22.67
CA THR A 185 0.27 -2.51 23.43
C THR A 185 0.89 -1.12 23.52
N VAL A 186 0.26 -0.13 22.89
CA VAL A 186 0.71 1.27 23.01
C VAL A 186 -0.11 1.92 24.13
N ASN A 187 0.59 2.37 25.17
CA ASN A 187 0.03 3.10 26.32
C ASN A 187 -1.13 2.38 27.06
N GLY A 188 -1.21 1.05 26.98
CA GLY A 188 -2.23 0.26 27.69
C GLY A 188 -3.67 0.41 27.18
N GLN A 189 -3.89 1.15 26.08
CA GLN A 189 -5.22 1.43 25.53
C GLN A 189 -5.38 1.01 24.07
N VAL A 190 -4.31 1.08 23.28
CA VAL A 190 -4.32 0.65 21.88
C VAL A 190 -3.64 -0.71 21.78
N PHE A 191 -4.40 -1.70 21.32
CA PHE A 191 -3.92 -3.06 21.16
C PHE A 191 -3.70 -3.35 19.68
N PHE A 192 -2.50 -3.77 19.32
CA PHE A 192 -2.14 -4.15 17.96
C PHE A 192 -1.79 -5.63 17.92
N ILE A 193 -2.55 -6.41 17.15
CA ILE A 193 -2.25 -7.81 16.85
C ILE A 193 -1.80 -7.89 15.40
N ARG A 194 -0.59 -8.39 15.19
CA ARG A 194 -0.13 -8.79 13.87
C ARG A 194 -0.02 -10.30 13.81
N GLY A 195 -0.90 -10.93 13.04
CA GLY A 195 -0.84 -12.34 12.72
C GLY A 195 -0.17 -12.59 11.37
N ARG A 196 0.78 -13.52 11.31
CA ARG A 196 1.41 -13.97 10.05
C ARG A 196 1.21 -15.47 9.84
N LYS A 197 0.77 -15.88 8.64
CA LYS A 197 0.65 -17.28 8.24
C LYS A 197 0.99 -17.43 6.76
N GLY A 198 2.19 -17.92 6.46
CA GLY A 198 2.70 -17.95 5.09
C GLY A 198 2.80 -16.53 4.52
N ASN A 199 2.13 -16.29 3.38
CA ASN A 199 2.08 -14.97 2.73
C ASN A 199 0.91 -14.09 3.23
N TYR A 200 0.13 -14.55 4.20
CA TYR A 200 -1.00 -13.80 4.75
C TYR A 200 -0.57 -13.05 6.01
N VAL A 201 -0.91 -11.76 6.05
CA VAL A 201 -0.74 -10.87 7.21
C VAL A 201 -2.11 -10.35 7.59
N ILE A 202 -2.43 -10.43 8.89
CA ILE A 202 -3.64 -9.86 9.47
C ILE A 202 -3.21 -8.87 10.54
N ASP A 203 -3.58 -7.61 10.38
CA ASP A 203 -3.36 -6.56 11.36
C ASP A 203 -4.69 -6.16 11.99
N ILE A 204 -4.77 -6.21 13.32
CA ILE A 204 -5.99 -5.93 14.08
C ILE A 204 -5.67 -4.87 15.12
N GLU A 205 -6.36 -3.75 15.03
CA GLU A 205 -6.22 -2.60 15.92
C GLU A 205 -7.46 -2.45 16.79
N GLY A 206 -7.27 -2.52 18.12
CA GLY A 206 -8.29 -2.17 19.10
C GLY A 206 -8.20 -0.68 19.45
N ARG A 207 -9.27 0.07 19.16
CA ARG A 207 -9.43 1.47 19.59
C ARG A 207 -10.50 1.55 20.68
N SER A 208 -10.29 2.39 21.68
CA SER A 208 -11.32 2.73 22.67
C SER A 208 -12.49 3.44 21.98
N GLN A 209 -13.71 3.04 22.31
CA GLN A 209 -14.92 3.69 21.82
C GLN A 209 -15.06 5.07 22.49
N PRO A 210 -15.42 6.15 21.76
CA PRO A 210 -15.55 7.49 22.33
C PRO A 210 -16.70 7.62 23.34
#